data_AF-A0A7C7TJ53-F1
#
_entry.id   AF-A0A7C7TJ53-F1
#
_cell.length_a   1.000
_cell.length_b   1.000
_cell.length_c   1.000
_cell.angle_alpha   90.00
_cell.angle_beta   90.00
_cell.angle_gamma   90.00
#
_symmetry.space_group_name_H-M   'P 1'
#
loop_
_entity.id
_entity.type
_entity.pdbx_description
1 polymer ?
#
loop_
_entity_poly.entity_id
_entity_poly.type
_entity_poly.pdbx_seq_one_letter_code
_entity_poly.pdbx_strand_id
1 'polypeptide(L)'
;MKFIELPGLWQCHPEKILKACPPQNEAEHRLWSALCGKAVREHQPEISAEMGFLVQETELPEVEILAVLKRWEKAGCVIPEPKG
;
A
#
# COMPACT_ATOMS: atom_id res chain seq x y z
N MET A 1 0.83 25.34 -6.97
CA MET A 1 0.98 24.01 -6.34
C MET A 1 0.24 23.00 -7.21
N LYS A 2 0.90 21.96 -7.72
CA LYS A 2 0.22 20.88 -8.45
C LYS A 2 -0.47 20.01 -7.39
N PHE A 3 -1.81 19.98 -7.40
CA PHE A 3 -2.55 18.94 -6.70
C PHE A 3 -2.19 17.62 -7.37
N ILE A 4 -1.44 16.78 -6.67
CA ILE A 4 -1.24 15.41 -7.11
C ILE A 4 -2.55 14.71 -6.76
N GLU A 5 -3.38 14.45 -7.77
CA GLU A 5 -4.52 13.57 -7.59
C GLU A 5 -3.98 12.19 -7.24
N LEU A 6 -4.08 11.84 -5.96
CA LEU A 6 -3.70 10.52 -5.47
C LEU A 6 -4.75 9.51 -5.96
N PRO A 7 -4.32 8.32 -6.40
CA PRO A 7 -5.24 7.22 -6.66
C PRO A 7 -6.11 7.01 -5.42
N GLY A 8 -7.42 6.89 -5.61
CA GLY A 8 -8.35 6.70 -4.49
C GLY A 8 -8.14 5.36 -3.80
N LEU A 9 -7.70 4.36 -4.55
CA LEU A 9 -7.62 2.97 -4.13
C LEU A 9 -6.37 2.30 -4.72
N TRP A 10 -5.77 1.39 -3.95
CA TRP A 10 -4.60 0.61 -4.35
C TRP A 10 -4.88 -0.87 -4.18
N GLN A 11 -4.76 -1.63 -5.26
CA GLN A 11 -4.82 -3.08 -5.22
C GLN A 11 -3.46 -3.61 -4.77
N CYS A 12 -3.43 -4.34 -3.66
CA CYS A 12 -2.22 -4.76 -2.98
C CYS A 12 -2.16 -6.27 -2.81
N HIS A 13 -0.98 -6.84 -3.01
CA HIS A 13 -0.70 -8.26 -2.77
C HIS A 13 0.40 -8.43 -1.71
N PRO A 14 0.06 -8.57 -0.42
CA PRO A 14 1.05 -8.60 0.66
C PRO A 14 2.10 -9.72 0.51
N GLU A 15 1.72 -10.88 -0.01
CA GLU A 15 2.66 -11.97 -0.26
C GLU A 15 3.62 -11.68 -1.41
N LYS A 16 3.16 -11.01 -2.47
CA LYS A 16 4.02 -10.61 -3.59
C LYS A 16 5.01 -9.55 -3.14
N ILE A 17 4.57 -8.61 -2.29
CA ILE A 17 5.45 -7.60 -1.67
C ILE A 17 6.59 -8.31 -0.94
N LEU A 18 6.31 -9.29 -0.07
CA LEU A 18 7.34 -10.00 0.68
C LEU A 18 8.36 -10.70 -0.22
N LYS A 19 7.93 -11.26 -1.36
CA LYS A 19 8.80 -12.00 -2.29
C LYS A 19 9.62 -11.10 -3.21
N ALA A 20 9.02 -10.04 -3.75
CA ALA A 20 9.63 -9.22 -4.80
C ALA A 20 10.25 -7.92 -4.28
N CYS A 21 9.71 -7.35 -3.20
CA CYS A 21 10.18 -6.12 -2.56
C CYS A 21 10.01 -6.21 -1.04
N PRO A 22 10.74 -7.13 -0.37
CA PRO A 22 10.63 -7.29 1.07
C PRO A 22 10.89 -5.95 1.77
N PRO A 23 10.09 -5.59 2.79
CA PRO A 23 10.26 -4.34 3.52
C PRO A 23 11.71 -4.12 4.00
N GLN A 24 12.28 -2.95 3.71
CA GLN A 24 13.68 -2.61 4.04
C GLN A 24 13.81 -1.60 5.19
N ASN A 25 12.72 -0.95 5.57
CA ASN A 25 12.71 0.06 6.64
C ASN A 25 11.39 0.00 7.41
N GLU A 26 11.32 0.77 8.50
CA GLU A 26 10.17 0.78 9.39
C GLU A 26 8.87 1.17 8.70
N ALA A 27 8.89 2.18 7.82
CA ALA A 27 7.71 2.63 7.09
C ALA A 27 7.15 1.52 6.18
N GLU A 28 8.03 0.83 5.45
CA GLU A 28 7.67 -0.32 4.63
C GLU A 28 7.14 -1.48 5.45
N HIS A 29 7.74 -1.75 6.61
CA HIS A 29 7.30 -2.82 7.51
C HIS A 29 5.90 -2.53 8.07
N ARG A 30 5.65 -1.30 8.52
CA ARG A 30 4.33 -0.87 9.01
C ARG A 30 3.28 -1.00 7.91
N LEU A 31 3.58 -0.51 6.71
CA LEU A 31 2.65 -0.58 5.59
C LEU A 31 2.36 -2.02 5.17
N TRP A 32 3.39 -2.86 5.05
CA TRP A 32 3.23 -4.28 4.73
C TRP A 32 2.42 -5.02 5.80
N SER A 33 2.68 -4.75 7.09
CA SER A 33 1.95 -5.36 8.19
C SER A 33 0.47 -4.95 8.19
N ALA A 34 0.16 -3.68 7.93
CA ALA A 34 -1.22 -3.20 7.82
C ALA A 34 -1.97 -3.90 6.69
N LEU A 35 -1.33 -4.05 5.53
CA LEU A 35 -1.88 -4.78 4.38
C LEU A 35 -2.08 -6.27 4.69
N CYS A 36 -1.13 -6.94 5.35
CA CYS A 36 -1.30 -8.32 5.82
C CYS A 36 -2.47 -8.45 6.79
N GLY A 37 -2.59 -7.54 7.75
CA GLY A 37 -3.69 -7.55 8.73
C GLY A 37 -5.05 -7.43 8.04
N LYS A 38 -5.17 -6.56 7.04
CA LYS A 38 -6.40 -6.43 6.24
C LYS A 38 -6.69 -7.68 5.40
N ALA A 39 -5.69 -8.25 4.73
CA ALA A 39 -5.83 -9.51 3.98
C ALA A 39 -6.33 -10.67 4.86
N VAL A 40 -5.81 -10.80 6.09
CA VAL A 40 -6.27 -11.79 7.06
C VAL A 40 -7.72 -11.53 7.49
N ARG A 41 -8.08 -10.28 7.82
CA ARG A 41 -9.45 -9.92 8.22
C ARG A 41 -10.48 -10.20 7.11
N GLU A 42 -10.11 -9.89 5.86
CA GLU A 42 -10.98 -10.03 4.70
C GLU A 42 -10.96 -11.44 4.10
N HIS A 43 -10.06 -12.31 4.55
CA HIS A 43 -9.84 -13.65 4.00
C HIS A 43 -9.53 -13.62 2.49
N GLN A 44 -8.80 -12.59 2.04
CA GLN A 44 -8.41 -12.41 0.64
C GLN A 44 -6.91 -12.18 0.53
N PRO A 45 -6.21 -12.87 -0.38
CA PRO A 45 -4.76 -12.70 -0.60
C PRO A 45 -4.42 -11.40 -1.36
N GLU A 46 -5.41 -10.81 -2.00
CA GLU A 46 -5.36 -9.53 -2.70
C GLU A 46 -6.40 -8.62 -2.03
N ILE A 47 -6.02 -7.39 -1.74
CA ILE A 47 -6.88 -6.43 -1.05
C ILE A 47 -6.82 -5.07 -1.71
N SER A 48 -7.93 -4.34 -1.67
CA SER A 48 -7.96 -2.94 -2.08
C SER A 48 -7.85 -2.04 -0.84
N ALA A 49 -6.90 -1.12 -0.84
CA ALA A 49 -6.62 -0.23 0.28
C ALA A 49 -6.65 1.25 -0.17
N GLU A 50 -7.45 2.04 0.54
CA GLU A 50 -7.51 3.49 0.34
C GLU A 50 -6.44 4.20 1.17
N MET A 51 -6.02 5.39 0.75
CA MET A 51 -5.01 6.17 1.49
C MET A 51 -5.43 6.44 2.93
N GLY A 52 -6.71 6.75 3.19
CA GLY A 52 -7.21 6.99 4.54
C GLY A 52 -7.04 5.80 5.48
N PHE A 53 -7.30 4.59 4.99
CA PHE A 53 -7.05 3.35 5.74
C PHE A 53 -5.56 3.18 6.05
N LEU A 54 -4.69 3.39 5.06
CA LEU A 54 -3.24 3.22 5.25
C LEU A 54 -2.66 4.22 6.24
N VAL A 55 -3.10 5.49 6.19
CA VAL A 55 -2.71 6.52 7.17
C VAL A 55 -3.15 6.11 8.57
N GLN A 56 -4.40 5.67 8.72
CA GLN A 56 -4.94 5.28 10.02
C GLN A 56 -4.21 4.08 10.63
N GLU A 57 -3.93 3.04 9.85
CA GLU A 57 -3.32 1.80 10.38
C GLU A 57 -1.81 1.91 10.58
N THR A 58 -1.12 2.77 9.82
CA THR A 58 0.35 2.87 9.88
C THR A 58 0.86 4.06 10.69
N GLU A 59 -0.01 5.04 10.93
CA GLU A 59 0.30 6.36 11.50
C GLU A 59 1.37 7.12 10.69
N LEU A 60 1.59 6.73 9.43
CA LEU A 60 2.56 7.37 8.54
C LEU A 60 1.93 8.55 7.78
N PRO A 61 2.71 9.60 7.47
CA PRO A 61 2.26 10.65 6.57
C PRO A 61 1.93 10.11 5.18
N GLU A 62 0.90 10.66 4.53
CA GLU A 62 0.48 10.28 3.17
C GLU A 62 1.63 10.29 2.15
N VAL A 63 2.55 11.27 2.28
CA VAL A 63 3.72 11.40 1.40
C VAL A 63 4.68 10.22 1.52
N GLU A 64 4.85 9.67 2.72
CA GLU A 64 5.71 8.50 2.94
C GLU A 64 5.04 7.24 2.42
N ILE A 65 3.74 7.07 2.71
CA ILE A 65 2.95 5.94 2.19
C ILE A 65 2.99 5.94 0.66
N LEU A 66 2.76 7.09 0.02
CA LEU A 66 2.82 7.21 -1.43
C LEU A 66 4.20 6.85 -1.99
N ALA A 67 5.28 7.27 -1.33
CA ALA A 67 6.64 6.95 -1.76
C ALA A 67 6.91 5.45 -1.72
N VAL A 68 6.40 4.74 -0.70
CA VAL A 68 6.49 3.28 -0.60
C VAL A 68 5.62 2.61 -1.68
N LEU A 69 4.36 3.00 -1.80
CA LEU A 69 3.42 2.43 -2.78
C LEU A 69 3.95 2.58 -4.21
N LYS A 70 4.47 3.75 -4.59
CA LYS A 70 5.09 3.95 -5.92
C LYS A 70 6.31 3.08 -6.18
N ARG A 71 7.05 2.69 -5.13
CA ARG A 71 8.18 1.78 -5.27
C ARG A 71 7.70 0.36 -5.50
N TRP A 72 6.71 -0.08 -4.73
CA TRP A 72 6.08 -1.39 -4.90
C TRP A 72 5.32 -1.50 -6.23
N GLU A 73 4.77 -0.39 -6.74
CA GLU A 73 4.13 -0.30 -8.05
C GLU A 73 5.12 -0.60 -9.17
N LYS A 74 6.30 0.04 -9.12
CA LYS A 74 7.40 -0.24 -10.07
C LYS A 74 7.86 -1.69 -10.05
N ALA A 75 7.66 -2.38 -8.92
CA ALA A 75 7.97 -3.80 -8.76
C ALA A 75 6.79 -4.73 -9.11
N GLY A 76 5.63 -4.19 -9.49
CA GLY A 76 4.42 -4.95 -9.82
C GLY A 76 3.71 -5.58 -8.62
N CYS A 77 3.98 -5.09 -7.40
CA CYS A 77 3.41 -5.63 -6.17
C CYS A 77 2.11 -4.93 -5.74
N VAL A 78 1.93 -3.69 -6.18
CA VAL A 78 0.71 -2.90 -5.99
C VAL A 78 0.32 -2.23 -7.30
N ILE A 79 -0.98 -2.00 -7.50
CA ILE A 79 -1.51 -1.37 -8.71
C ILE A 79 -2.43 -0.22 -8.27
N PRO A 80 -2.21 1.01 -8.73
CA PRO A 80 -3.16 2.08 -8.50
C PRO A 80 -4.44 1.80 -9.29
N GLU A 81 -5.59 1.75 -8.62
CA GLU A 81 -6.86 1.66 -9.32
C GLU A 81 -7.27 3.07 -9.81
N PRO A 82 -7.61 3.22 -11.10
CA PRO A 82 -8.10 4.50 -11.60
C PRO A 82 -9.39 4.86 -10.87
N LYS A 83 -9.52 6.13 -10.47
CA LYS A 83 -10.82 6.66 -10.04
C LYS A 83 -11.74 6.59 -11.27
N GLY A 84 -12.77 5.74 -11.20
CA GLY A 84 -13.84 5.69 -12.19
C GLY A 84 -14.58 7.01 -12.32
#